data_AF-A0A537TD06-F1
#
_entry.id   AF-A0A537TD06-F1
#
_cell.length_a   1.000
_cell.length_b   1.000
_cell.length_c   1.000
_cell.angle_alpha   90.00
_cell.angle_beta   90.00
_cell.angle_gamma   90.00
#
_symmetry.space_group_name_H-M   'P 1'
#
loop_
_entity.id
_entity.type
_entity.pdbx_description
1 polymer ?
#
loop_
_entity_poly.entity_id
_entity_poly.type
_entity_poly.pdbx_seq_one_letter_code
_entity_poly.pdbx_strand_id
1 'polypeptide(L)' 'MSETRPLSPGAVIGILGGGQLGRMLALAAARLGLKAHIYSPDPQS' A
#
# COMPACT_ATOMS: atom_id res chain seq x y z
N MET A 1 -12.41 18.68 -10.38
CA MET A 1 -11.26 17.90 -9.87
C MET A 1 -11.54 17.59 -8.42
N SER A 2 -11.52 16.31 -8.02
CA SER A 2 -11.76 15.93 -6.61
C SER A 2 -10.61 16.45 -5.75
N GLU A 3 -10.90 17.11 -4.62
CA GLU A 3 -9.89 17.53 -3.65
C GLU A 3 -9.14 16.32 -3.10
N THR A 4 -7.81 16.33 -3.23
CA THR A 4 -6.92 15.31 -2.65
C THR A 4 -6.64 15.68 -1.20
N ARG A 5 -7.48 15.17 -0.29
CA ARG A 5 -7.23 15.32 1.15
C ARG A 5 -6.12 14.36 1.60
N PRO A 6 -5.22 14.79 2.50
CA PRO A 6 -4.23 13.91 3.09
C PRO A 6 -4.89 12.72 3.81
N LEU A 7 -4.23 11.57 3.78
CA LEU A 7 -4.67 10.40 4.53
C LEU A 7 -4.41 10.61 6.03
N SER A 8 -5.30 10.08 6.87
CA SER A 8 -5.09 10.06 8.32
C SER A 8 -3.87 9.18 8.68
N PRO A 9 -3.14 9.50 9.76
CA PRO A 9 -2.09 8.63 10.28
C PRO A 9 -2.59 7.20 10.51
N GLY A 10 -1.81 6.19 10.12
CA GLY A 10 -2.22 4.79 10.27
C GLY A 10 -3.27 4.30 9.27
N ALA A 11 -3.66 5.11 8.28
CA ALA A 11 -4.54 4.68 7.19
C ALA A 11 -3.98 3.48 6.43
N VAL A 12 -4.88 2.71 5.81
CA VAL A 12 -4.53 1.51 5.04
C VAL A 12 -4.54 1.84 3.55
N ILE A 13 -3.46 1.49 2.84
CA ILE A 13 -3.40 1.52 1.37
C ILE A 13 -3.57 0.09 0.85
N GLY A 14 -4.52 -0.09 -0.06
CA GLY A 14 -4.68 -1.33 -0.83
C GLY A 14 -3.75 -1.35 -2.04
N ILE A 15 -3.03 -2.46 -2.24
CA ILE A 15 -2.10 -2.68 -3.35
C ILE A 15 -2.57 -3.92 -4.11
N LEU A 16 -2.84 -3.78 -5.40
CA LEU A 16 -3.18 -4.91 -6.27
C LEU A 16 -1.91 -5.38 -7.00
N GLY A 17 -1.45 -6.59 -6.67
CA GLY A 17 -0.24 -7.22 -7.20
C GLY A 17 0.88 -7.33 -6.15
N GLY A 18 1.34 -8.56 -5.89
CA GLY A 18 2.36 -8.87 -4.87
C GLY A 18 3.81 -8.89 -5.35
N GLY A 19 4.09 -8.52 -6.60
CA GLY A 19 5.46 -8.53 -7.13
C GLY A 19 6.42 -7.53 -6.45
N GLN A 20 7.64 -7.44 -6.97
CA GLN A 20 8.70 -6.58 -6.38
C GLN A 20 8.27 -5.13 -6.15
N LEU A 21 7.48 -4.54 -7.05
CA LEU A 21 6.99 -3.17 -6.91
C LEU A 21 5.97 -3.02 -5.77
N GLY A 22 5.07 -3.99 -5.59
CA GLY A 22 4.10 -4.00 -4.49
C GLY A 22 4.81 -4.09 -3.14
N ARG A 23 5.85 -4.91 -3.05
CA ARG A 23 6.73 -5.02 -1.87
C ARG A 23 7.48 -3.70 -1.59
N MET A 24 8.07 -3.10 -2.61
CA MET A 24 8.76 -1.80 -2.49
C MET A 24 7.79 -0.70 -2.02
N LEU A 25 6.56 -0.67 -2.54
CA LEU A 25 5.54 0.29 -2.14
C LEU A 25 5.09 0.08 -0.69
N ALA A 26 4.86 -1.17 -0.26
CA ALA A 26 4.49 -1.48 1.12
C ALA A 26 5.60 -1.04 2.11
N LEU A 27 6.86 -1.23 1.76
CA LEU A 27 8.00 -0.74 2.57
C LEU A 27 8.06 0.79 2.64
N ALA A 28 7.74 1.48 1.55
CA ALA A 28 7.64 2.95 1.57
C ALA A 28 6.46 3.42 2.44
N ALA A 29 5.30 2.77 2.33
CA ALA A 29 4.13 3.07 3.15
C ALA A 29 4.41 2.90 4.66
N ALA A 30 5.15 1.84 5.05
CA ALA A 30 5.53 1.62 6.43
C ALA A 30 6.38 2.77 7.01
N ARG A 31 7.32 3.33 6.23
CA ARG A 31 8.13 4.49 6.64
C ARG A 31 7.29 5.75 6.87
N LEU A 32 6.13 5.83 6.22
CA LEU A 32 5.17 6.93 6.36
C LEU A 32 4.12 6.66 7.46
N GLY A 33 4.23 5.56 8.20
CA GLY A 33 3.26 5.19 9.24
C GLY A 33 1.91 4.71 8.67
N LEU A 34 1.89 4.26 7.42
CA LEU A 34 0.71 3.71 6.75
C LEU A 34 0.74 2.18 6.80
N LYS A 35 -0.44 1.57 6.81
CA LYS A 35 -0.61 0.12 6.70
C LYS A 35 -0.79 -0.25 5.23
N ALA A 36 -0.26 -1.39 4.81
CA ALA A 36 -0.44 -1.90 3.46
C ALA A 36 -1.26 -3.20 3.48
N HIS A 37 -2.22 -3.32 2.57
CA HIS A 37 -2.92 -4.57 2.29
C HIS A 37 -2.66 -4.94 0.83
N ILE A 38 -1.89 -6.00 0.62
CA ILE A 38 -1.56 -6.49 -0.72
C ILE A 38 -2.53 -7.61 -1.08
N TYR A 39 -3.19 -7.47 -2.22
CA TYR A 39 -3.99 -8.52 -2.83
C TYR A 39 -3.26 -9.07 -4.05
N SER A 40 -2.97 -10.36 -4.06
CA SER A 40 -2.29 -11.07 -5.15
C SER A 40 -2.97 -12.41 -5.40
N PRO A 41 -3.12 -12.86 -6.67
CA PRO A 41 -3.62 -14.19 -6.98
C PRO A 41 -2.62 -15.30 -6.63
N ASP A 42 -1.33 -14.98 -6.57
CA ASP A 42 -0.29 -15.90 -6.12
C ASP A 42 -0.02 -15.71 -4.61
N PRO A 43 -0.28 -16.73 -3.78
CA PRO A 43 -0.06 -16.68 -2.33
C PRO A 43 1.42 -16.55 -1.91
N GLN A 44 2.37 -16.85 -2.80
CA GLN A 44 3.81 -16.83 -2.51
C GLN A 44 4.51 -15.53 -2.96
N SER A 45 3.77 -14.61 -3.58
CA SER A 45 4.30 -13.37 -4.17
C SER A 45 4.99 -12.45 -3.17
#